data_AF-A0A6M3M0P6-F1
#
_entry.id   AF-A0A6M3M0P6-F1
#
_cell.length_a   1.000
_cell.length_b   1.000
_cell.length_c   1.000
_cell.angle_alpha   90.00
_cell.angle_beta   90.00
_cell.angle_gamma   90.00
#
_symmetry.space_group_name_H-M   'P 1'
#
loop_
_entity.id
_entity.type
_entity.pdbx_description
1 polymer ?
#
loop_
_entity_poly.entity_id
_entity_poly.type
_entity_poly.pdbx_seq_one_letter_code
_entity_poly.pdbx_strand_id
1 'polypeptide(L)'
;MGREVKKSEKAKIAARNKGRGRSYEKRVQERFGGYKQGLYGGEDVATEIFSIEAKTRKKFVGQGFMEQAVANCPKDKVPLVIIHVVSQRMFNDLVMMRLGDFEDWYGNLDINRKEE
;
A
#
# COMPACT_ATOMS: atom_id res chain seq x y z
N MET A 1 -3.34 30.12 -27.71
CA MET A 1 -4.48 29.43 -27.06
C MET A 1 -4.23 27.99 -26.61
N GLY A 2 -3.58 27.10 -27.39
CA GLY A 2 -3.50 25.66 -27.03
C GLY A 2 -2.60 25.24 -25.86
N ARG A 3 -1.66 26.08 -25.39
CA ARG A 3 -0.66 25.72 -24.37
C ARG A 3 -1.19 25.89 -22.94
N GLU A 4 -2.00 26.92 -22.68
CA GLU A 4 -2.62 27.16 -21.37
C GLU A 4 -3.73 26.16 -21.06
N VAL A 5 -4.54 25.79 -22.07
CA VAL A 5 -5.60 24.77 -21.93
C VAL A 5 -4.98 23.44 -21.48
N LYS A 6 -3.88 23.01 -22.12
CA LYS A 6 -3.12 21.80 -21.74
C LYS A 6 -2.50 21.89 -20.33
N LYS A 7 -2.05 23.07 -19.90
CA LYS A 7 -1.51 23.28 -18.54
C LYS A 7 -2.61 23.14 -17.48
N SER A 8 -3.80 23.67 -17.76
CA SER A 8 -4.97 23.58 -16.87
C SER A 8 -5.46 22.13 -16.69
N GLU A 9 -5.42 21.33 -17.75
CA GLU A 9 -5.84 19.93 -17.74
C GLU A 9 -4.90 19.04 -16.92
N LYS A 10 -3.58 19.23 -17.09
CA LYS A 10 -2.57 18.56 -16.27
C LYS A 10 -2.73 18.88 -14.79
N ALA A 11 -3.04 20.13 -14.45
CA ALA A 11 -3.29 20.54 -13.06
C ALA A 11 -4.52 19.84 -12.47
N LYS A 12 -5.62 19.73 -13.24
CA LYS A 12 -6.82 18.98 -12.83
C LYS A 12 -6.53 17.49 -12.60
N ILE A 13 -5.76 16.86 -13.49
CA ILE A 13 -5.37 15.45 -13.35
C ILE A 13 -4.51 15.25 -12.09
N ALA A 14 -3.56 16.15 -11.84
CA ALA A 14 -2.72 16.10 -10.65
C ALA A 14 -3.54 16.25 -9.37
N ALA A 15 -4.48 17.21 -9.33
CA ALA A 15 -5.39 17.40 -8.19
C ALA A 15 -6.23 16.15 -7.92
N ARG A 16 -6.79 15.53 -8.96
CA ARG A 16 -7.55 14.28 -8.85
C ARG A 16 -6.70 13.12 -8.33
N ASN A 17 -5.50 12.94 -8.86
CA ASN A 17 -4.58 11.89 -8.41
C ASN A 17 -4.19 12.09 -6.95
N LYS A 18 -3.94 13.34 -6.53
CA LYS A 18 -3.65 13.71 -5.14
C LYS A 18 -4.84 13.39 -4.23
N GLY A 19 -6.06 13.71 -4.65
CA GLY A 19 -7.29 13.36 -3.92
C GLY A 19 -7.45 11.85 -3.72
N ARG A 20 -7.22 11.06 -4.78
CA ARG A 20 -7.26 9.59 -4.70
C ARG A 20 -6.22 9.04 -3.72
N GLY A 21 -4.99 9.57 -3.75
CA GLY A 21 -3.94 9.19 -2.80
C GLY A 21 -4.37 9.43 -1.36
N ARG A 22 -4.81 10.65 -1.05
CA ARG A 22 -5.28 11.04 0.29
C ARG A 22 -6.45 10.19 0.80
N SER A 23 -7.39 9.87 -0.09
CA SER A 23 -8.53 9.02 0.27
C SER A 23 -8.10 7.59 0.62
N TYR A 24 -7.14 7.03 -0.12
CA TYR A 24 -6.60 5.71 0.18
C TYR A 24 -5.77 5.71 1.48
N GLU A 25 -4.94 6.72 1.68
CA GLU A 25 -4.16 6.91 2.91
C GLU A 25 -5.06 6.96 4.15
N LYS A 26 -6.20 7.68 4.09
CA LYS A 26 -7.20 7.69 5.18
C LYS A 26 -7.74 6.28 5.48
N ARG A 27 -8.00 5.47 4.45
CA ARG A 27 -8.47 4.09 4.63
C ARG A 27 -7.41 3.18 5.26
N VAL A 28 -6.15 3.37 4.89
CA VAL A 28 -5.02 2.66 5.50
C VAL A 28 -4.90 3.07 6.97
N GLN A 29 -4.98 4.36 7.26
CA GLN A 29 -4.99 4.88 8.62
C GLN A 29 -6.08 4.23 9.48
N GLU A 30 -7.32 4.21 8.99
CA GLU A 30 -8.46 3.60 9.69
C GLU A 30 -8.27 2.09 9.92
N ARG A 31 -7.72 1.36 8.94
CA ARG A 31 -7.50 -0.10 9.04
C ARG A 31 -6.40 -0.49 10.01
N PHE A 32 -5.34 0.30 10.09
CA PHE A 32 -4.17 0.02 10.92
C PHE A 32 -4.22 0.73 12.29
N GLY A 33 -5.34 1.40 12.61
CA GLY A 33 -5.44 2.23 13.82
C GLY A 33 -4.39 3.34 13.89
N GLY A 34 -3.84 3.75 12.74
CA GLY A 34 -2.67 4.62 12.67
C GLY A 34 -3.00 6.10 12.79
N TYR A 35 -1.97 6.92 12.86
CA TYR A 35 -2.09 8.38 12.85
C TYR A 35 -1.14 9.00 11.83
N LYS A 36 -1.44 10.24 11.41
CA LYS A 36 -0.54 11.02 10.56
C LYS A 36 0.44 11.78 11.44
N GLN A 37 1.73 11.70 11.12
CA GLN A 37 2.77 12.37 11.89
C GLN A 37 2.76 13.91 11.71
N GLY A 38 2.19 14.43 10.62
CA GLY A 38 2.04 15.87 10.36
C GLY A 38 2.52 16.31 8.97
N LEU A 39 2.53 17.62 8.73
CA LEU A 39 2.86 18.25 7.43
C LEU A 39 4.34 18.10 6.99
N TYR A 40 5.23 17.70 7.90
CA TYR A 40 6.68 17.67 7.68
C TYR A 40 7.18 16.24 7.42
N GLY A 41 7.04 15.77 6.19
CA GLY A 41 7.96 14.82 5.53
C GLY A 41 8.26 13.46 6.18
N GLY A 42 7.36 12.92 7.01
CA GLY A 42 7.46 11.57 7.59
C GLY A 42 6.73 10.50 6.78
N GLU A 43 6.38 9.40 7.43
CA GLU A 43 5.57 8.30 6.89
C GLU A 43 4.12 8.69 6.57
N ASP A 44 3.48 8.00 5.61
CA ASP A 44 2.07 8.25 5.25
C ASP A 44 1.12 7.86 6.40
N VAL A 45 1.36 6.73 7.07
CA VAL A 45 0.63 6.27 8.27
C VAL A 45 1.59 5.68 9.29
N ALA A 46 1.54 6.21 10.51
CA ALA A 46 2.30 5.76 11.67
C ALA A 46 1.47 4.78 12.51
N THR A 47 2.07 3.68 12.95
CA THR A 47 1.59 2.88 14.08
C THR A 47 2.73 2.66 15.08
N GLU A 48 2.48 1.93 16.17
CA GLU A 48 3.54 1.54 17.11
C GLU A 48 4.61 0.66 16.44
N ILE A 49 4.20 -0.20 15.51
CA ILE A 49 5.04 -1.24 14.92
C ILE A 49 5.36 -1.02 13.44
N PHE A 50 4.56 -0.22 12.72
CA PHE A 50 4.69 -0.01 11.29
C PHE A 50 4.88 1.45 10.92
N SER A 51 5.87 1.66 10.05
CA SER A 51 6.06 2.86 9.25
C SER A 51 5.50 2.61 7.86
N ILE A 52 4.30 3.10 7.57
CA ILE A 52 3.55 2.70 6.36
C ILE A 52 3.62 3.79 5.30
N GLU A 53 4.10 3.41 4.11
CA GLU A 53 4.04 4.21 2.89
C GLU A 53 2.88 3.73 2.00
N ALA A 54 1.84 4.55 1.85
CA ALA A 54 0.61 4.18 1.15
C ALA A 54 0.60 4.72 -0.30
N LYS A 55 0.55 3.82 -1.29
CA LYS A 55 0.54 4.20 -2.71
C LYS A 55 -0.67 3.65 -3.46
N THR A 56 -1.27 4.50 -4.29
CA THR A 56 -2.26 4.09 -5.29
C THR A 56 -1.66 4.12 -6.70
N ARG A 57 -1.94 3.08 -7.50
CA ARG A 57 -1.52 2.98 -8.90
C ARG A 57 -2.69 2.45 -9.73
N LYS A 58 -2.72 2.78 -11.03
CA LYS A 58 -3.71 2.22 -11.97
C LYS A 58 -3.32 0.83 -12.46
N LYS A 59 -2.01 0.58 -12.54
CA LYS A 59 -1.39 -0.67 -12.93
C LYS A 59 -0.14 -0.84 -12.08
N PHE A 60 0.14 -2.07 -11.67
CA PHE A 60 1.32 -2.43 -10.90
C PHE A 60 1.81 -3.79 -11.37
N VAL A 61 3.09 -3.89 -11.70
CA VAL A 61 3.66 -5.13 -12.27
C VAL A 61 3.54 -6.29 -11.27
N GLY A 62 3.72 -6.02 -9.98
CA GLY A 62 3.58 -7.04 -8.93
C GLY A 62 2.17 -7.63 -8.81
N GLN A 63 1.15 -6.98 -9.38
CA GLN A 63 -0.20 -7.53 -9.42
C GLN A 63 -0.24 -8.89 -10.14
N GLY A 64 0.46 -9.01 -11.28
CA GLY A 64 0.49 -10.27 -12.03
C GLY A 64 1.20 -11.41 -11.28
N PHE A 65 2.26 -11.09 -10.52
CA PHE A 65 2.93 -12.08 -9.67
C PHE A 65 2.01 -12.58 -8.56
N MET A 66 1.25 -11.67 -7.94
CA MET A 66 0.27 -12.02 -6.91
C MET A 66 -0.88 -12.85 -7.47
N GLU A 67 -1.40 -12.51 -8.65
CA GLU A 67 -2.44 -13.28 -9.34
C GLU A 67 -1.99 -14.72 -9.61
N GLN A 68 -0.74 -14.91 -10.08
CA GLN A 68 -0.16 -16.24 -10.26
C GLN A 68 -0.01 -17.01 -8.93
N ALA A 69 0.49 -16.35 -7.88
CA ALA A 69 0.63 -16.96 -6.57
C ALA A 69 -0.72 -17.40 -5.99
N VAL A 70 -1.79 -16.60 -6.17
CA VAL A 70 -3.15 -16.96 -5.75
C VAL A 70 -3.69 -18.14 -6.56
N ALA A 71 -3.55 -18.11 -7.89
CA ALA A 71 -4.08 -19.16 -8.77
C ALA A 71 -3.47 -20.53 -8.49
N ASN A 72 -2.18 -20.57 -8.11
CA ASN A 72 -1.45 -21.80 -7.82
C ASN A 72 -1.50 -22.21 -6.34
N CYS A 73 -2.16 -21.43 -5.47
CA CYS A 73 -2.16 -21.68 -4.04
C CYS A 73 -3.14 -22.81 -3.67
N PRO A 74 -2.68 -23.85 -2.94
CA PRO A 74 -3.58 -24.81 -2.30
C PRO A 74 -4.55 -24.12 -1.32
N LYS A 75 -5.73 -24.71 -1.12
CA LYS A 75 -6.82 -24.11 -0.30
C LYS A 75 -6.44 -23.84 1.16
N ASP A 76 -5.46 -24.57 1.68
CA ASP A 76 -4.98 -24.55 3.07
C ASP A 76 -3.72 -23.68 3.26
N LYS A 77 -3.32 -22.91 2.24
CA LYS A 77 -2.12 -22.08 2.28
C LYS A 77 -2.44 -20.62 2.00
N VAL A 78 -1.56 -19.74 2.49
CA VAL A 78 -1.58 -18.31 2.20
C VAL A 78 -0.71 -18.04 0.97
N PRO A 79 -1.22 -17.40 -0.09
CA PRO A 79 -0.42 -16.98 -1.23
C PRO A 79 0.65 -15.96 -0.82
N LEU A 80 1.91 -16.20 -1.19
CA LEU A 80 3.04 -15.32 -0.88
C LEU A 80 3.92 -15.15 -2.12
N VAL A 81 4.31 -13.91 -2.40
CA VAL A 81 5.30 -13.59 -3.43
C VAL A 81 6.57 -13.12 -2.73
N ILE A 82 7.70 -13.73 -3.09
CA ILE A 82 9.05 -13.27 -2.71
C ILE A 82 9.73 -12.77 -3.97
N ILE A 83 10.20 -11.53 -3.96
CA ILE A 83 10.86 -10.90 -5.11
C ILE A 83 12.31 -10.62 -4.75
N HIS A 84 13.21 -11.34 -5.43
CA HIS A 84 14.63 -11.05 -5.43
C HIS A 84 14.99 -10.10 -6.58
N VAL A 85 15.76 -9.06 -6.30
CA VAL A 85 16.37 -8.21 -7.32
C VAL A 85 17.80 -8.66 -7.55
N VAL A 86 18.12 -9.02 -8.79
CA VAL A 86 19.46 -9.51 -9.17
C VAL A 86 20.55 -8.58 -8.66
N SER A 87 21.61 -9.17 -8.13
CA SER A 87 22.76 -8.48 -7.53
C SER A 87 22.46 -7.74 -6.21
N GLN A 88 21.26 -7.87 -5.65
CA GLN A 88 20.99 -7.45 -4.27
C GLN A 88 21.26 -8.60 -3.29
N ARG A 89 21.36 -8.27 -2.00
CA ARG A 89 21.40 -9.30 -0.94
C ARG A 89 19.99 -9.83 -0.71
N MET A 90 19.86 -11.14 -0.47
CA MET A 90 18.57 -11.79 -0.17
C MET A 90 17.84 -11.16 1.03
N PHE A 91 18.58 -10.58 1.99
CA PHE A 91 17.99 -9.83 3.10
C PHE A 91 17.09 -8.66 2.67
N ASN A 92 17.31 -8.14 1.46
CA ASN A 92 16.53 -7.05 0.87
C ASN A 92 15.40 -7.54 -0.05
N ASP A 93 15.16 -8.85 -0.12
CA ASP A 93 14.07 -9.39 -0.93
C ASP A 93 12.73 -8.85 -0.43
N LEU A 94 11.86 -8.52 -1.37
CA LEU A 94 10.54 -8.00 -1.04
C LEU A 94 9.59 -9.17 -0.80
N VAL A 95 8.90 -9.13 0.34
CA VAL A 95 7.78 -10.01 0.62
C VAL A 95 6.50 -9.27 0.29
N MET A 96 5.64 -9.90 -0.51
CA MET A 96 4.38 -9.32 -0.94
C MET A 96 3.24 -10.33 -0.78
N MET A 97 2.17 -9.86 -0.16
CA MET A 97 0.92 -10.60 0.06
C MET A 97 -0.26 -9.65 -0.14
N ARG A 98 -1.49 -10.18 -0.28
CA ARG A 98 -2.67 -9.32 -0.31
C ARG A 98 -2.89 -8.76 1.10
N LEU A 99 -3.33 -7.50 1.17
CA LEU A 99 -3.64 -6.87 2.46
C LEU A 99 -4.67 -7.68 3.26
N GLY A 100 -5.69 -8.26 2.60
CA GLY A 100 -6.66 -9.12 3.27
C GLY A 100 -6.03 -10.39 3.87
N ASP A 101 -5.12 -11.05 3.15
CA ASP A 101 -4.41 -12.22 3.69
C ASP A 101 -3.51 -11.84 4.88
N PHE A 102 -2.93 -10.63 4.84
CA PHE A 102 -2.13 -10.10 5.95
C PHE A 102 -3.00 -9.80 7.17
N GLU A 103 -4.17 -9.16 6.97
CA GLU A 103 -5.17 -8.91 8.00
C GLU A 103 -5.64 -10.23 8.64
N ASP A 104 -5.94 -11.25 7.83
CA ASP A 104 -6.36 -12.57 8.33
C ASP A 104 -5.24 -13.29 9.11
N TRP A 105 -3.99 -13.15 8.66
CA TRP A 105 -2.84 -13.79 9.32
C TRP A 105 -2.43 -13.10 10.63
N TYR A 106 -2.38 -11.77 10.64
CA TYR A 106 -1.92 -10.98 11.78
C TYR A 106 -3.02 -10.74 12.83
N GLY A 107 -4.30 -10.87 12.44
CA GLY A 107 -5.46 -10.55 13.28
C GLY A 107 -5.88 -9.09 13.16
N ASN A 108 -6.54 -8.56 14.20
CA ASN A 108 -7.00 -7.17 14.20
C ASN A 108 -5.79 -6.21 14.19
N LEU A 109 -5.57 -5.52 13.06
CA LEU A 109 -4.45 -4.59 12.88
C LEU A 109 -4.59 -3.29 13.67
N ASP A 110 -5.73 -3.06 14.32
CA ASP A 110 -5.93 -1.98 15.28
C ASP A 110 -5.25 -2.32 16.62
N ILE A 111 -3.95 -2.05 16.68
CA ILE A 111 -3.11 -2.24 17.86
C ILE A 111 -3.46 -1.30 19.03
N ASN A 112 -4.39 -0.35 18.84
CA ASN A 112 -4.80 0.61 19.85
C ASN A 112 -6.07 0.20 20.63
N ARG A 113 -6.72 -0.92 20.26
CA ARG A 113 -7.76 -1.50 21.11
C ARG A 113 -7.11 -2.18 22.30
N LYS A 114 -7.19 -1.52 23.47
CA LYS A 114 -7.08 -2.22 24.74
C LYS A 114 -8.07 -3.37 24.72
N GLU A 115 -7.60 -4.57 24.98
CA GLU A 115 -8.46 -5.73 25.24
C GLU A 115 -9.46 -5.35 26.35
N GLU A 116 -10.76 -5.51 26.08
CA GLU A 116 -11.83 -5.44 27.09
C GLU A 116 -11.98 -6.79 27.79
#